data_AF-A0A2D6DQ61-F1
#
_entry.id   AF-A0A2D6DQ61-F1
#
_cell.length_a   1.000
_cell.length_b   1.000
_cell.length_c   1.000
_cell.angle_alpha   90.00
_cell.angle_beta   90.00
_cell.angle_gamma   90.00
#
_symmetry.space_group_name_H-M   'P 1'
#
loop_
_entity.id
_entity.type
_entity.pdbx_description
1 polymer ?
#
loop_
_entity_poly.entity_id
_entity_poly.type
_entity_poly.pdbx_seq_one_letter_code
_entity_poly.pdbx_strand_id
1 'polypeptide(L)'
;MKINILGFAVLLLLASSAFAKEEVVFTGIPTIKISEGGSSRIPEKIANAKSIEYKCTITMIGDKYYWATRENVELVSISSGAYITFLAINGSGYIRIIQPGMKEVVAQMDVTEKEYDYVEHMLIGLKSVTYYGQSK
;
A
#
# COMPACT_ATOMS: atom_id res chain seq x y z
N MET A 1 -42.74 -38.05 -15.10
CA MET A 1 -41.95 -37.55 -13.95
C MET A 1 -41.88 -36.03 -14.07
N LYS A 2 -42.71 -35.29 -13.32
CA LYS A 2 -42.75 -33.81 -13.40
C LYS A 2 -41.61 -33.26 -12.56
N ILE A 3 -40.57 -32.75 -13.22
CA ILE A 3 -39.46 -32.06 -12.56
C ILE A 3 -40.01 -30.74 -12.05
N ASN A 4 -39.96 -30.53 -10.73
CA ASN A 4 -40.48 -29.35 -10.06
C ASN A 4 -39.48 -28.19 -10.27
N ILE A 5 -39.59 -27.51 -11.40
CA ILE A 5 -38.68 -26.42 -11.83
C ILE A 5 -38.64 -25.25 -10.83
N LEU A 6 -39.69 -25.11 -10.02
CA LEU A 6 -39.82 -24.02 -9.04
C LEU A 6 -38.81 -24.11 -7.87
N GLY A 7 -38.35 -25.32 -7.51
CA GLY A 7 -37.37 -25.49 -6.44
C GLY A 7 -35.93 -25.13 -6.84
N PHE A 8 -35.61 -25.24 -8.13
CA PHE A 8 -34.26 -25.00 -8.64
C PHE A 8 -33.96 -23.50 -8.82
N ALA A 9 -34.99 -22.69 -9.10
CA ALA A 9 -34.85 -21.24 -9.25
C ALA A 9 -34.60 -20.51 -7.90
N VAL A 10 -35.08 -21.06 -6.78
CA VAL A 10 -34.93 -20.43 -5.45
C VAL A 10 -33.51 -20.63 -4.89
N LEU A 11 -32.81 -21.72 -5.25
CA LEU A 11 -31.43 -21.95 -4.80
C LEU A 11 -30.40 -21.04 -5.49
N LEU A 12 -30.68 -20.57 -6.71
CA LEU A 12 -29.80 -19.68 -7.48
C LEU A 12 -29.88 -18.20 -7.02
N LEU A 13 -30.95 -17.82 -6.32
CA LEU A 13 -31.14 -16.44 -5.83
C LEU A 13 -30.43 -16.14 -4.50
N LEU A 14 -29.88 -17.16 -3.82
CA LEU A 14 -29.15 -17.01 -2.56
C LEU A 14 -27.63 -16.99 -2.72
N ALA A 15 -27.12 -17.09 -3.95
CA ALA A 15 -25.71 -16.87 -4.27
C ALA A 15 -25.44 -15.39 -4.55
N SER A 16 -25.99 -14.48 -3.75
CA SER A 16 -25.43 -13.14 -3.60
C SER A 16 -24.12 -13.30 -2.81
N SER A 17 -23.08 -13.71 -3.53
CA SER A 17 -21.72 -13.67 -3.06
C SER A 17 -21.44 -12.28 -2.52
N ALA A 18 -21.41 -12.16 -1.19
CA ALA A 18 -20.89 -11.01 -0.48
C ALA A 18 -19.38 -10.93 -0.73
N PHE A 19 -18.99 -10.57 -1.96
CA PHE A 19 -17.62 -10.18 -2.23
C PHE A 19 -17.40 -8.88 -1.49
N ALA A 20 -16.48 -8.91 -0.52
CA ALA A 20 -16.06 -7.70 0.15
C ALA A 20 -15.54 -6.71 -0.90
N LYS A 21 -16.08 -5.48 -0.88
CA LYS A 21 -15.69 -4.43 -1.82
C LYS A 21 -14.22 -4.07 -1.58
N GLU A 22 -13.44 -4.02 -2.66
CA GLU A 22 -12.08 -3.49 -2.62
C GLU A 22 -12.13 -1.95 -2.61
N GLU A 23 -11.40 -1.36 -1.67
CA GLU A 23 -11.24 0.09 -1.53
C GLU A 23 -9.77 0.47 -1.58
N VAL A 24 -9.43 1.50 -2.36
CA VAL A 24 -8.07 2.07 -2.34
C VAL A 24 -7.95 2.98 -1.11
N VAL A 25 -7.06 2.60 -0.18
CA VAL A 25 -6.83 3.34 1.07
C VAL A 25 -5.72 4.37 0.91
N PHE A 26 -4.71 4.05 0.09
CA PHE A 26 -3.58 4.94 -0.13
C PHE A 26 -3.01 4.73 -1.52
N THR A 27 -2.61 5.83 -2.17
CA THR A 27 -1.75 5.79 -3.35
C THR A 27 -0.63 6.80 -3.20
N GLY A 28 0.61 6.33 -3.37
CA GLY A 28 1.82 7.15 -3.35
C GLY A 28 2.56 7.07 -4.68
N ILE A 29 3.09 8.21 -5.14
CA ILE A 29 3.94 8.30 -6.33
C ILE A 29 5.35 8.70 -5.89
N PRO A 30 6.35 7.83 -6.09
CA PRO A 30 7.69 8.08 -5.60
C PRO A 30 8.46 9.06 -6.49
N THR A 31 9.28 9.89 -5.87
CA THR A 31 10.17 10.85 -6.55
C THR A 31 11.64 10.52 -6.29
N ILE A 32 11.93 9.78 -5.23
CA ILE A 32 13.26 9.25 -4.90
C ILE A 32 13.19 7.74 -4.76
N LYS A 33 14.20 7.05 -5.28
CA LYS A 33 14.51 5.66 -5.01
C LYS A 33 15.90 5.59 -4.37
N ILE A 34 16.05 4.77 -3.34
CA ILE A 34 17.35 4.47 -2.74
C ILE A 34 17.51 2.96 -2.80
N SER A 35 18.53 2.51 -3.52
CA SER A 35 18.93 1.10 -3.55
C SER A 35 20.09 0.90 -2.59
N GLU A 36 19.98 -0.02 -1.64
CA GLU A 36 20.98 -0.23 -0.60
C GLU A 36 21.39 -1.70 -0.48
N GLY A 37 22.66 -1.91 -0.17
CA GLY A 37 23.25 -3.18 0.23
C GLY A 37 24.46 -2.91 1.12
N GLY A 38 25.01 -3.94 1.76
CA GLY A 38 26.00 -3.80 2.85
C GLY A 38 27.24 -2.92 2.56
N SER A 39 27.57 -2.64 1.30
CA SER A 39 28.67 -1.76 0.90
C SER A 39 28.28 -0.60 -0.02
N SER A 40 26.99 -0.43 -0.35
CA SER A 40 26.55 0.55 -1.35
C SER A 40 25.19 1.14 -1.02
N ARG A 41 25.06 2.45 -1.18
CA ARG A 41 23.80 3.18 -1.08
C ARG A 41 23.68 4.15 -2.26
N ILE A 42 22.72 3.91 -3.14
CA ILE A 42 22.58 4.61 -4.42
C ILE A 42 21.24 5.34 -4.41
N PRO A 43 21.23 6.65 -4.11
CA PRO A 43 20.04 7.48 -4.27
C PRO A 43 19.86 7.88 -5.75
N GLU A 44 18.63 7.77 -6.23
CA GLU A 44 18.23 8.04 -7.61
C GLU A 44 16.99 8.93 -7.59
N LYS A 45 17.04 10.06 -8.29
CA LYS A 45 15.83 10.86 -8.57
C LYS A 45 15.04 10.18 -9.68
N ILE A 46 13.77 9.89 -9.42
CA ILE A 46 12.88 9.28 -10.40
C ILE A 46 12.30 10.39 -11.27
N ALA A 47 12.49 10.29 -12.58
CA ALA A 47 11.86 11.21 -13.52
C ALA A 47 10.33 11.04 -13.48
N ASN A 48 9.58 12.15 -13.53
CA ASN A 48 8.12 12.13 -13.45
C ASN A 48 7.45 11.18 -14.46
N ALA A 49 8.03 11.01 -15.65
CA ALA A 49 7.49 10.10 -16.66
C ALA A 49 7.56 8.61 -16.25
N LYS A 50 8.47 8.25 -15.33
CA LYS A 50 8.70 6.87 -14.86
C LYS A 50 8.15 6.62 -13.45
N SER A 51 7.79 7.64 -12.69
CA SER A 51 7.37 7.48 -11.28
C SER A 51 6.12 6.63 -11.12
N ILE A 52 5.23 6.62 -12.12
CA ILE A 52 4.01 5.81 -12.10
C ILE A 52 4.29 4.30 -12.12
N GLU A 53 5.43 3.88 -12.70
CA GLU A 53 5.86 2.47 -12.73
C GLU A 53 6.20 1.96 -11.32
N TYR A 54 6.60 2.86 -10.42
CA TYR A 54 7.01 2.55 -9.05
C TYR A 54 5.90 2.84 -8.03
N LYS A 55 4.68 3.17 -8.47
CA LYS A 55 3.55 3.51 -7.61
C LYS A 55 3.39 2.53 -6.44
N CYS A 56 3.11 3.08 -5.27
CA CYS A 56 2.69 2.35 -4.08
C CYS A 56 1.17 2.46 -3.95
N THR A 57 0.45 1.34 -3.92
CA THR A 57 -0.99 1.33 -3.66
C THR A 57 -1.31 0.34 -2.55
N ILE A 58 -2.09 0.80 -1.57
CA ILE A 58 -2.66 -0.03 -0.52
C ILE A 58 -4.16 -0.10 -0.75
N THR A 59 -4.69 -1.31 -0.81
CA THR A 59 -6.12 -1.56 -0.87
C THR A 59 -6.60 -2.24 0.41
N MET A 60 -7.89 -2.10 0.70
CA MET A 60 -8.58 -2.79 1.78
C MET A 60 -9.69 -3.64 1.18
N ILE A 61 -9.74 -4.90 1.57
CA ILE A 61 -10.78 -5.84 1.18
C ILE A 61 -11.33 -6.45 2.46
N GLY A 62 -12.55 -6.05 2.82
CA GLY A 62 -13.11 -6.35 4.14
C GLY A 62 -12.38 -5.56 5.23
N ASP A 63 -11.75 -6.26 6.17
CA ASP A 63 -10.98 -5.70 7.29
C ASP A 63 -9.46 -5.84 7.12
N LYS A 64 -9.01 -6.34 5.97
CA LYS A 64 -7.60 -6.61 5.68
C LYS A 64 -7.03 -5.61 4.69
N TYR A 65 -5.77 -5.23 4.91
CA TYR A 65 -5.01 -4.36 4.01
C TYR A 65 -4.09 -5.18 3.13
N TYR A 66 -3.90 -4.73 1.89
CA TYR A 66 -3.06 -5.39 0.90
C TYR A 66 -2.16 -4.39 0.19
N TRP A 67 -0.91 -4.79 -0.04
CA TRP A 67 0.05 -4.06 -0.85
C TRP A 67 -0.21 -4.37 -2.32
N ALA A 68 -1.23 -3.71 -2.87
CA ALA A 68 -1.77 -4.03 -4.19
C ALA A 68 -0.71 -3.99 -5.30
N THR A 69 0.26 -3.08 -5.20
CA THR A 69 1.34 -2.93 -6.19
C THR A 69 2.54 -3.84 -5.94
N ARG A 70 2.51 -4.69 -4.91
CA ARG A 70 3.53 -5.70 -4.60
C ARG A 70 2.85 -7.04 -4.36
N GLU A 71 2.29 -7.60 -5.44
CA GLU A 71 1.71 -8.95 -5.47
C GLU A 71 0.55 -9.17 -4.48
N ASN A 72 -0.14 -8.10 -4.08
CA ASN A 72 -1.20 -8.14 -3.06
C ASN A 72 -0.75 -8.79 -1.76
N VAL A 73 0.48 -8.51 -1.31
CA VAL A 73 0.95 -8.98 0.01
C VAL A 73 0.09 -8.39 1.11
N GLU A 74 -0.44 -9.23 2.01
CA GLU A 74 -1.25 -8.79 3.15
C GLU A 74 -0.39 -7.93 4.12
N LEU A 75 -1.02 -6.87 4.63
CA LEU A 75 -0.41 -5.86 5.50
C LEU A 75 -1.15 -5.78 6.84
N VAL A 76 -0.41 -5.54 7.91
CA VAL A 76 -0.96 -5.13 9.21
C VAL A 76 -0.78 -3.63 9.36
N SER A 77 -1.86 -2.91 9.68
CA SER A 77 -1.82 -1.48 9.95
C SER A 77 -1.52 -1.19 11.43
N ILE A 78 -0.65 -0.22 11.66
CA ILE A 78 -0.20 0.20 12.98
C ILE A 78 -0.19 1.74 13.00
N SER A 79 -1.15 2.33 13.70
CA SER A 79 -1.24 3.79 13.87
C SER A 79 -0.44 4.23 15.09
N SER A 80 0.40 5.25 14.94
CA SER A 80 1.18 5.83 16.03
C SER A 80 1.48 7.30 15.78
N GLY A 81 0.96 8.17 16.65
CA GLY A 81 1.11 9.63 16.49
C GLY A 81 0.54 10.11 15.16
N ALA A 82 1.34 10.87 14.41
CA ALA A 82 0.97 11.42 13.10
C ALA A 82 1.11 10.43 11.93
N TYR A 83 1.42 9.16 12.18
CA TYR A 83 1.77 8.19 11.15
C TYR A 83 0.90 6.94 11.19
N ILE A 84 0.76 6.28 10.04
CA ILE A 84 0.26 4.90 9.92
C ILE A 84 1.36 4.09 9.24
N THR A 85 1.75 2.97 9.84
CA THR A 85 2.66 2.00 9.24
C THR A 85 1.88 0.77 8.81
N PHE A 86 2.00 0.38 7.55
CA PHE A 86 1.48 -0.87 7.02
C PHE A 86 2.65 -1.83 6.83
N LEU A 87 2.74 -2.85 7.68
CA LEU A 87 3.83 -3.81 7.71
C LEU A 87 3.42 -5.08 6.95
N ALA A 88 4.25 -5.55 6.01
CA ALA A 88 3.99 -6.78 5.30
C ALA A 88 4.16 -8.00 6.21
N ILE A 89 3.14 -8.87 6.26
CA ILE A 89 3.14 -10.03 7.18
C ILE A 89 4.20 -11.07 6.85
N ASN A 90 4.69 -11.10 5.61
CA ASN A 90 5.74 -11.99 5.15
C ASN A 90 7.15 -11.40 5.37
N GLY A 91 7.26 -10.22 5.98
CA GLY A 91 8.53 -9.55 6.24
C GLY A 91 9.17 -8.88 5.01
N SER A 92 8.46 -8.76 3.88
CA SER A 92 9.01 -8.15 2.67
C SER A 92 9.26 -6.64 2.77
N GLY A 93 8.75 -5.97 3.81
CA GLY A 93 8.92 -4.54 3.99
C GLY A 93 7.75 -3.86 4.68
N TYR A 94 7.69 -2.54 4.55
CA TYR A 94 6.62 -1.73 5.10
C TYR A 94 6.37 -0.46 4.27
N ILE A 95 5.19 0.11 4.44
CA ILE A 95 4.84 1.46 4.00
C ILE A 95 4.54 2.28 5.24
N ARG A 96 5.11 3.47 5.37
CA ARG A 96 4.72 4.44 6.40
C ARG A 96 4.22 5.70 5.73
N ILE A 97 3.01 6.10 6.09
CA ILE A 97 2.35 7.29 5.57
C ILE A 97 2.12 8.29 6.70
N ILE A 98 2.07 9.57 6.37
CA ILE A 98 1.52 10.61 7.23
C ILE A 98 -0.01 10.45 7.26
N GLN A 99 -0.62 10.56 8.44
CA GLN A 99 -2.08 10.53 8.57
C GLN A 99 -2.72 11.71 7.84
N PRO A 100 -3.91 11.52 7.22
CA PRO A 100 -4.67 12.62 6.63
C PRO A 100 -4.85 13.77 7.63
N GLY A 101 -4.55 15.00 7.20
CA GLY A 101 -4.66 16.20 8.04
C GLY A 101 -3.49 16.45 9.01
N MET A 102 -2.45 15.61 9.00
CA MET A 102 -1.27 15.78 9.87
C MET A 102 -0.06 16.37 9.14
N LYS A 103 -0.12 16.56 7.81
CA LYS A 103 1.02 16.99 6.99
C LYS A 103 1.61 18.32 7.45
N GLU A 104 0.77 19.31 7.68
CA GLU A 104 1.18 20.66 8.08
C GLU A 104 1.87 20.65 9.44
N VAL A 105 1.45 19.75 10.34
CA VAL A 105 2.05 19.59 11.67
C VAL A 105 3.43 18.96 11.55
N VAL A 106 3.56 17.84 10.82
CA VAL A 106 4.84 17.12 10.73
C VAL A 106 5.84 17.83 9.81
N ALA A 107 5.39 18.62 8.84
CA ALA A 107 6.26 19.43 7.98
C ALA A 107 7.06 20.50 8.74
N GLN A 108 6.69 20.81 9.99
CA GLN A 108 7.44 21.69 10.88
C GLN A 108 8.55 20.94 11.64
N MET A 109 8.55 19.60 11.63
CA MET A 109 9.50 18.79 12.39
C MET A 109 10.85 18.62 11.68
N ASP A 110 10.84 18.32 10.38
CA ASP A 110 12.03 18.11 9.55
C ASP A 110 11.69 18.35 8.06
N VAL A 111 12.73 18.58 7.25
CA VAL A 111 12.63 18.77 5.80
C VAL A 111 12.08 17.52 5.10
N THR A 112 12.33 16.33 5.63
CA THR A 112 11.87 15.06 5.04
C THR A 112 10.35 14.96 5.10
N GLU A 113 9.77 15.21 6.26
CA GLU A 113 8.33 15.24 6.52
C GLU A 113 7.64 16.36 5.76
N LYS A 114 8.36 17.46 5.47
CA LYS A 114 7.88 18.53 4.60
C LYS A 114 7.82 18.09 3.14
N GLU A 115 8.86 17.42 2.64
CA GLU A 115 8.99 17.06 1.23
C GLU A 115 8.14 15.84 0.82
N TYR A 116 8.04 14.84 1.70
CA TYR A 116 7.44 13.54 1.39
C TYR A 116 6.23 13.24 2.28
N ASP A 117 5.26 12.52 1.72
CA ASP A 117 4.05 12.09 2.42
C ASP A 117 4.13 10.64 2.90
N TYR A 118 5.06 9.88 2.32
CA TYR A 118 5.27 8.49 2.67
C TYR A 118 6.69 8.03 2.37
N VAL A 119 7.03 6.93 3.02
CA VAL A 119 8.17 6.07 2.68
C VAL A 119 7.67 4.64 2.47
N GLU A 120 8.14 4.00 1.42
CA GLU A 120 7.92 2.59 1.12
C GLU A 120 9.27 1.89 1.15
N HIS A 121 9.47 0.92 2.04
CA HIS A 121 10.71 0.20 2.21
C HIS A 121 10.50 -1.29 1.91
N MET A 122 11.32 -1.85 1.02
CA MET A 122 11.25 -3.24 0.61
C MET A 122 12.58 -3.95 0.83
N LEU A 123 12.53 -5.17 1.33
CA LEU A 123 13.65 -6.09 1.44
C LEU A 123 13.70 -7.02 0.23
N ILE A 124 14.89 -7.18 -0.34
CA ILE A 124 15.19 -8.08 -1.46
C ILE A 124 16.43 -8.89 -1.08
N GLY A 125 16.22 -10.02 -0.39
CA GLY A 125 17.29 -10.75 0.27
C GLY A 125 17.94 -9.90 1.36
N LEU A 126 19.26 -9.72 1.31
CA LEU A 126 20.03 -8.84 2.23
C LEU A 126 20.20 -7.40 1.71
N LYS A 127 19.45 -7.03 0.67
CA LYS A 127 19.42 -5.68 0.10
C LYS A 127 18.07 -5.04 0.35
N SER A 128 17.98 -3.73 0.12
CA SER A 128 16.72 -3.02 0.19
C SER A 128 16.54 -2.02 -0.94
N VAL A 129 15.28 -1.71 -1.21
CA VAL A 129 14.88 -0.58 -2.04
C VAL A 129 13.92 0.26 -1.21
N THR A 130 14.22 1.54 -1.08
CA THR A 130 13.37 2.50 -0.37
C THR A 130 12.89 3.57 -1.34
N TYR A 131 11.60 3.86 -1.34
CA TYR A 131 11.01 4.94 -2.07
C TYR A 131 10.49 6.02 -1.13
N TYR A 132 10.72 7.28 -1.49
CA TYR A 132 10.07 8.43 -0.87
C TYR A 132 9.23 9.14 -1.93
N GLY A 133 8.06 9.63 -1.55
CA GLY A 133 7.16 10.25 -2.50
C GLY A 133 6.02 11.03 -1.88
N GLN A 134 5.09 11.42 -2.74
CA GLN A 134 3.90 12.18 -2.38
C GLN A 134 2.64 11.32 -2.54
N SER A 135 1.64 11.62 -1.74
CA SER A 135 0.30 11.06 -1.85
C SER A 135 -0.39 11.62 -3.09
N LYS A 136 -1.25 10.81 -3.72
CA LYS A 136 -2.03 11.19 -4.91
C LYS A 136 -3.50 11.37 -4.58
#